data_AF-A0A519ZK48-F1
#
_entry.id   AF-A0A519ZK48-F1
#
_cell.length_a   1.000
_cell.length_b   1.000
_cell.length_c   1.000
_cell.angle_alpha   90.00
_cell.angle_beta   90.00
_cell.angle_gamma   90.00
#
_symmetry.space_group_name_H-M   'P 1'
#
loop_
_entity.id
_entity.type
_entity.pdbx_description
1 polymer ?
#
loop_
_entity_poly.entity_id
_entity_poly.type
_entity_poly.pdbx_seq_one_letter_code
_entity_poly.pdbx_strand_id
1 'polypeptide(L)'
;MAAKNPTQYYPLHHYVVLPLTLLMVGYTIRRYVGVAGDDSEISRLWFSLAAVTLLFFVAVVMLRQHYALMLQDRIARLEVRQRYFEVSGQRFAPLEKELTLKQILTLRLAGDQELPALAQAAAKEKLDPKAILDRINDYQFDTMRV
;
A
#
# COMPACT_ATOMS: atom_id res chain seq x y z
N MET A 1 -0.18 -32.84 -8.96
CA MET A 1 0.80 -31.95 -8.29
C MET A 1 0.06 -30.80 -7.65
N ALA A 2 0.28 -30.51 -6.37
CA ALA A 2 -0.30 -29.33 -5.73
C ALA A 2 0.35 -28.07 -6.33
N ALA A 3 -0.44 -27.15 -6.87
CA ALA A 3 0.07 -25.89 -7.39
C ALA A 3 0.63 -25.05 -6.22
N LYS A 4 1.93 -24.74 -6.25
CA LYS A 4 2.57 -23.87 -5.26
C LYS A 4 2.42 -22.43 -5.73
N ASN A 5 1.80 -21.57 -4.92
CA ASN A 5 1.69 -20.15 -5.24
C ASN A 5 3.10 -19.53 -5.24
N PRO A 6 3.59 -18.98 -6.36
CA PRO A 6 4.93 -18.43 -6.42
C PRO A 6 5.04 -17.16 -5.56
N THR A 7 6.21 -16.96 -4.94
CA THR A 7 6.52 -15.71 -4.25
C THR A 7 6.48 -14.55 -5.25
N GLN A 8 5.70 -13.52 -4.95
CA GLN A 8 5.58 -12.36 -5.82
C GLN A 8 6.74 -11.39 -5.57
N TYR A 9 7.60 -11.20 -6.56
CA TYR A 9 8.66 -10.19 -6.55
C TYR A 9 8.27 -9.01 -7.43
N TYR A 10 8.64 -7.80 -7.02
CA TYR A 10 8.60 -6.63 -7.90
C TYR A 10 9.96 -6.49 -8.61
N PRO A 11 10.06 -6.80 -9.92
CA PRO A 11 11.35 -7.04 -10.57
C PRO A 11 12.29 -5.84 -10.53
N LEU A 12 11.76 -4.64 -10.81
CA LEU A 12 12.55 -3.41 -10.79
C LEU A 12 13.15 -3.11 -9.41
N HIS A 13 12.41 -3.33 -8.32
CA HIS A 13 12.96 -3.12 -6.98
C HIS A 13 14.00 -4.19 -6.62
N HIS A 14 13.64 -5.47 -6.74
CA HIS A 14 14.44 -6.57 -6.18
C HIS A 14 15.69 -6.90 -7.00
N TYR A 15 15.62 -6.78 -8.33
CA TYR A 15 16.69 -7.23 -9.21
C TYR A 15 17.46 -6.07 -9.88
N VAL A 16 16.97 -4.83 -9.78
CA VAL A 16 17.62 -3.67 -10.42
C VAL A 16 17.99 -2.61 -9.40
N VAL A 17 17.00 -1.91 -8.84
CA VAL A 17 17.22 -0.71 -8.02
C VAL A 17 17.95 -1.05 -6.72
N LEU A 18 17.49 -2.05 -5.96
CA LEU A 18 18.09 -2.39 -4.67
C LEU A 18 19.55 -2.90 -4.82
N PRO A 19 19.87 -3.86 -5.71
CA PRO A 19 21.25 -4.29 -5.92
C PRO A 19 22.16 -3.15 -6.39
N LEU A 20 21.71 -2.34 -7.35
CA LEU A 20 22.51 -1.22 -7.87
C LEU A 20 22.78 -0.17 -6.79
N THR A 21 21.79 0.11 -5.95
CA THR A 21 21.96 1.04 -4.83
C THR A 21 22.95 0.50 -3.81
N LEU A 22 22.90 -0.79 -3.48
CA LEU A 22 23.88 -1.43 -2.59
C LEU A 22 25.31 -1.36 -3.14
N LEU A 23 25.48 -1.58 -4.44
CA LEU A 23 26.77 -1.41 -5.12
C LEU A 23 27.26 0.04 -5.00
N MET A 24 26.39 1.02 -5.21
CA MET A 24 26.73 2.44 -5.08
C MET A 24 27.07 2.84 -3.64
N VAL A 25 26.34 2.33 -2.64
CA VAL A 25 26.66 2.52 -1.22
C VAL A 25 28.05 1.96 -0.91
N GLY A 26 28.36 0.74 -1.34
CA GLY A 26 29.68 0.15 -1.14
C GLY A 26 30.80 0.95 -1.84
N TYR A 27 30.53 1.43 -3.05
CA TYR A 27 31.47 2.25 -3.81
C TYR A 27 31.74 3.60 -3.14
N THR A 28 30.71 4.31 -2.69
CA THR A 28 30.86 5.61 -2.03
C THR A 28 31.53 5.48 -0.67
N ILE A 29 31.23 4.45 0.11
CA ILE A 29 31.94 4.15 1.37
C ILE A 29 33.43 3.94 1.12
N ARG A 30 33.79 3.09 0.13
CA ARG A 30 35.20 2.83 -0.19
C ARG A 30 35.93 4.12 -0.61
N ARG A 31 35.27 5.00 -1.37
CA ARG A 31 35.85 6.28 -1.79
C ARG A 31 35.99 7.25 -0.62
N TYR A 32 34.97 7.33 0.24
CA TYR A 32 34.98 8.16 1.43
C TYR A 32 36.14 7.79 2.37
N VAL A 33 36.36 6.50 2.64
CA VAL A 33 37.49 6.04 3.48
C VAL A 33 38.85 6.48 2.91
N GLY A 34 38.99 6.56 1.59
CA GLY A 34 40.24 7.01 0.94
C GLY A 34 40.50 8.51 1.03
N VAL A 35 39.51 9.32 1.41
CA VAL A 35 39.62 10.79 1.56
C VAL A 35 39.22 11.26 2.97
N ALA A 36 38.93 10.33 3.88
CA ALA A 36 38.46 10.64 5.22
C ALA A 36 39.55 11.36 6.03
N GLY A 37 39.19 12.48 6.64
CA GLY A 37 40.11 13.34 7.40
C GLY A 37 40.77 14.45 6.58
N ASP A 38 40.53 14.51 5.27
CA ASP A 38 40.88 15.63 4.40
C ASP A 38 39.65 16.54 4.18
N ASP A 39 39.85 17.85 4.08
CA ASP A 39 38.80 18.86 3.79
C ASP A 39 38.95 19.47 2.37
N SER A 40 39.68 18.77 1.49
CA SER A 40 39.76 19.15 0.08
C SER A 40 38.38 19.20 -0.59
N GLU A 41 38.27 19.94 -1.69
CA GLU A 41 37.05 19.95 -2.52
C GLU A 41 36.63 18.54 -2.95
N ILE A 42 37.62 17.68 -3.25
CA ILE A 42 37.40 16.28 -3.63
C ILE A 42 36.76 15.50 -2.48
N SER A 43 37.24 15.68 -1.24
CA SER A 43 36.67 15.05 -0.05
C SER A 43 35.21 15.46 0.17
N ARG A 44 34.92 16.77 0.08
CA ARG A 44 33.56 17.33 0.21
C ARG A 44 32.59 16.81 -0.85
N LEU A 45 33.05 16.63 -2.08
CA LEU A 45 32.26 16.03 -3.16
C LEU A 45 31.91 14.56 -2.87
N TRP A 46 32.89 13.75 -2.44
CA TRP A 46 32.64 12.35 -2.08
C TRP A 46 31.72 12.20 -0.87
N PHE A 47 31.88 13.07 0.14
CA PHE A 47 30.97 13.13 1.28
C PHE A 47 29.53 13.43 0.85
N SER A 48 29.33 14.45 0.01
CA SER A 48 28.01 14.83 -0.51
C SER A 48 27.36 13.70 -1.30
N LEU A 49 28.15 13.03 -2.16
CA LEU A 49 27.67 11.88 -2.94
C LEU A 49 27.31 10.70 -2.04
N ALA A 50 28.10 10.41 -1.01
CA ALA A 50 27.79 9.35 -0.04
C ALA A 50 26.49 9.65 0.73
N ALA A 51 26.31 10.89 1.18
CA ALA A 51 25.10 11.32 1.87
C ALA A 51 23.85 11.19 0.98
N VAL A 52 23.91 11.68 -0.26
CA VAL A 52 22.81 11.53 -1.23
C VAL A 52 22.51 10.06 -1.53
N THR A 53 23.55 9.24 -1.71
CA THR A 53 23.40 7.79 -1.94
C THR A 53 22.72 7.11 -0.77
N LEU A 54 23.08 7.48 0.47
CA LEU A 54 22.46 6.94 1.68
C LEU A 54 20.98 7.36 1.80
N LEU A 55 20.66 8.63 1.55
CA LEU A 55 19.29 9.12 1.53
C LEU A 55 18.45 8.39 0.47
N PHE A 56 19.00 8.18 -0.72
CA PHE A 56 18.36 7.40 -1.78
C PHE A 56 18.15 5.94 -1.36
N PHE A 57 19.14 5.31 -0.73
CA PHE A 57 18.99 3.95 -0.20
C PHE A 57 17.85 3.86 0.83
N VAL A 58 17.78 4.79 1.78
CA VAL A 58 16.68 4.84 2.76
C VAL A 58 15.33 4.99 2.04
N ALA A 59 15.23 5.84 1.02
CA ALA A 59 14.01 6.01 0.23
C ALA A 59 13.59 4.70 -0.49
N VAL A 60 14.53 3.99 -1.12
CA VAL A 60 14.29 2.69 -1.76
C VAL A 60 13.80 1.67 -0.73
N VAL A 61 14.41 1.64 0.46
CA VAL A 61 13.99 0.75 1.56
C VAL A 61 12.58 1.09 2.05
N MET A 62 12.20 2.37 2.11
CA MET A 62 10.85 2.80 2.50
C MET A 62 9.79 2.44 1.46
N LEU A 63 10.16 2.21 0.19
CA LEU A 63 9.23 1.82 -0.87
C LEU A 63 8.49 0.50 -0.57
N ARG A 64 8.99 -0.32 0.36
CA ARG A 64 8.31 -1.53 0.84
C ARG A 64 6.93 -1.26 1.45
N GLN A 65 6.66 -0.04 1.93
CA GLN A 65 5.36 0.35 2.50
C GLN A 65 4.19 0.11 1.53
N HIS A 66 4.43 0.10 0.22
CA HIS A 66 3.41 -0.25 -0.78
C HIS A 66 2.84 -1.67 -0.58
N TYR A 67 3.61 -2.61 -0.04
CA TYR A 67 3.11 -3.94 0.30
C TYR A 67 2.11 -3.91 1.46
N ALA A 68 2.31 -3.00 2.43
CA ALA A 68 1.38 -2.81 3.52
C ALA A 68 0.04 -2.25 3.02
N LEU A 69 0.03 -1.36 2.02
CA LEU A 69 -1.20 -0.83 1.41
C LEU A 69 -2.05 -1.95 0.77
N MET A 70 -1.42 -2.88 0.05
CA MET A 70 -2.16 -4.04 -0.49
C MET A 70 -2.74 -4.94 0.60
N LEU A 71 -2.02 -5.10 1.71
CA LEU A 71 -2.51 -5.84 2.86
C LEU A 71 -3.71 -5.12 3.51
N GLN A 72 -3.62 -3.79 3.67
CA GLN A 72 -4.73 -2.96 4.17
C GLN A 72 -5.97 -3.10 3.28
N ASP A 73 -5.84 -3.08 1.96
CA ASP A 73 -6.98 -3.29 1.05
C ASP A 73 -7.62 -4.67 1.20
N ARG A 74 -6.82 -5.71 1.48
CA ARG A 74 -7.33 -7.06 1.78
C ARG A 74 -8.07 -7.09 3.12
N ILE A 75 -7.53 -6.43 4.15
CA ILE A 75 -8.14 -6.33 5.48
C ILE A 75 -9.46 -5.55 5.38
N ALA A 76 -9.48 -4.38 4.73
CA ALA A 76 -10.69 -3.59 4.55
C ALA A 76 -11.81 -4.37 3.83
N ARG A 77 -11.45 -5.18 2.83
CA ARG A 77 -12.40 -6.08 2.16
C ARG A 77 -12.93 -7.16 3.10
N LEU A 78 -12.09 -7.73 3.97
CA LEU A 78 -12.52 -8.71 4.97
C LEU A 78 -13.41 -8.07 6.04
N GLU A 79 -13.10 -6.87 6.48
CA GLU A 79 -13.90 -6.11 7.43
C GLU A 79 -15.32 -5.89 6.91
N VAL A 80 -15.47 -5.38 5.67
CA VAL A 80 -16.79 -5.19 5.06
C VAL A 80 -17.53 -6.52 4.90
N ARG A 81 -16.83 -7.59 4.48
CA ARG A 81 -17.44 -8.93 4.41
C ARG A 81 -17.97 -9.40 5.75
N GLN A 82 -17.20 -9.19 6.81
CA GLN A 82 -17.54 -9.61 8.17
C GLN A 82 -18.73 -8.81 8.70
N ARG A 83 -18.65 -7.48 8.66
CA ARG A 83 -19.74 -6.58 9.12
C ARG A 83 -21.04 -6.84 8.35
N TYR A 84 -20.95 -6.97 7.03
CA TYR A 84 -22.13 -7.30 6.21
C TYR A 84 -22.74 -8.64 6.64
N PHE A 85 -21.91 -9.66 6.91
CA PHE A 85 -22.40 -10.97 7.36
C PHE A 85 -23.03 -10.91 8.77
N GLU A 86 -22.42 -10.19 9.70
CA GLU A 86 -22.93 -10.02 11.06
C GLU A 86 -24.30 -9.34 11.09
N VAL A 87 -24.50 -8.30 10.27
CA VAL A 87 -25.75 -7.55 10.24
C VAL A 87 -26.84 -8.24 9.39
N SER A 88 -26.48 -8.75 8.21
CA SER A 88 -27.46 -9.30 7.26
C SER A 88 -27.69 -10.81 7.38
N GLY A 89 -26.77 -11.53 8.04
CA GLY A 89 -26.73 -13.00 8.04
C GLY A 89 -26.34 -13.62 6.69
N GLN A 90 -26.04 -12.81 5.67
CA GLN A 90 -25.76 -13.27 4.31
C GLN A 90 -24.29 -13.08 3.94
N ARG A 91 -23.76 -14.00 3.13
CA ARG A 91 -22.38 -13.89 2.64
C ARG A 91 -22.28 -12.71 1.68
N PHE A 92 -21.30 -11.83 1.88
CA PHE A 92 -21.03 -10.69 0.98
C PHE A 92 -20.44 -11.11 -0.39
N ALA A 93 -19.88 -12.31 -0.50
CA ALA A 93 -19.14 -12.78 -1.68
C ALA A 93 -19.90 -12.67 -3.04
N PRO A 94 -21.22 -12.89 -3.15
CA PRO A 94 -21.95 -12.68 -4.40
C PRO A 94 -21.95 -11.21 -4.82
N LEU A 95 -22.21 -10.31 -3.85
CA LEU A 95 -22.29 -8.87 -4.08
C LEU A 95 -20.92 -8.27 -4.40
N GLU A 96 -19.88 -8.78 -3.73
CA GLU A 96 -18.51 -8.36 -3.93
C GLU A 96 -18.02 -8.55 -5.37
N LYS A 97 -18.50 -9.58 -6.09
CA LYS A 97 -18.14 -9.80 -7.50
C LYS A 97 -18.64 -8.68 -8.42
N GLU A 98 -19.67 -7.96 -7.98
CA GLU A 98 -20.27 -6.85 -8.71
C GLU A 98 -19.71 -5.48 -8.31
N LEU A 99 -18.87 -5.45 -7.27
CA LEU A 99 -18.30 -4.23 -6.70
C LEU A 99 -16.79 -4.15 -6.95
N THR A 100 -16.35 -2.96 -7.32
CA THR A 100 -14.94 -2.59 -7.38
C THR A 100 -14.37 -2.44 -5.97
N LEU A 101 -13.04 -2.57 -5.85
CA LEU A 101 -12.36 -2.34 -4.57
C LEU A 101 -12.68 -0.95 -4.00
N LYS A 102 -12.69 0.11 -4.82
CA LYS A 102 -12.98 1.47 -4.36
C LYS A 102 -14.39 1.60 -3.75
N GLN A 103 -15.39 0.96 -4.35
CA GLN A 103 -16.76 0.94 -3.80
C GLN A 103 -16.79 0.21 -2.45
N ILE A 104 -16.11 -0.93 -2.33
CA ILE A 104 -16.00 -1.68 -1.06
C ILE A 104 -15.31 -0.83 0.02
N LEU A 105 -14.21 -0.15 -0.32
CA LEU A 105 -13.50 0.72 0.60
C LEU A 105 -14.38 1.90 1.07
N THR A 106 -15.29 2.37 0.22
CA THR A 106 -16.26 3.42 0.58
C THR A 106 -17.37 2.89 1.48
N LEU A 107 -17.91 1.70 1.16
CA LEU A 107 -18.90 1.03 2.00
C LEU A 107 -18.39 0.75 3.42
N ARG A 108 -17.08 0.58 3.62
CA ARG A 108 -16.47 0.46 4.95
C ARG A 108 -16.79 1.66 5.84
N LEU A 109 -16.97 2.84 5.26
CA LEU A 109 -17.25 4.09 5.99
C LEU A 109 -18.73 4.23 6.37
N ALA A 110 -19.60 3.32 5.91
CA ALA A 110 -21.01 3.34 6.27
C ALA A 110 -21.25 2.71 7.65
N GLY A 111 -22.30 3.13 8.35
CA GLY A 111 -22.76 2.50 9.58
C GLY A 111 -23.31 1.09 9.35
N ASP A 112 -23.30 0.24 10.39
CA ASP A 112 -23.70 -1.17 10.28
C ASP A 112 -25.14 -1.35 9.78
N GLN A 113 -26.07 -0.50 10.23
CA GLN A 113 -27.48 -0.63 9.91
C GLN A 113 -27.80 -0.31 8.44
N GLU A 114 -27.07 0.63 7.84
CA GLU A 114 -27.28 1.04 6.43
C GLU A 114 -26.42 0.26 5.44
N LEU A 115 -25.35 -0.40 5.91
CA LEU A 115 -24.40 -1.14 5.08
C LEU A 115 -25.07 -2.15 4.13
N PRO A 116 -26.02 -3.03 4.56
CA PRO A 116 -26.61 -4.01 3.65
C PRO A 116 -27.40 -3.36 2.50
N ALA A 117 -28.19 -2.34 2.81
CA ALA A 117 -29.01 -1.63 1.82
C ALA A 117 -28.13 -0.83 0.84
N LEU A 118 -27.12 -0.12 1.35
CA LEU A 118 -26.17 0.63 0.52
C LEU A 118 -25.35 -0.29 -0.39
N ALA A 119 -24.90 -1.43 0.10
CA ALA A 119 -24.14 -2.37 -0.70
C ALA A 119 -24.99 -2.96 -1.85
N GLN A 120 -26.25 -3.29 -1.58
CA GLN A 120 -27.19 -3.78 -2.59
C GLN A 120 -27.49 -2.70 -3.64
N ALA A 121 -27.73 -1.46 -3.22
CA ALA A 121 -27.92 -0.33 -4.12
C ALA A 121 -26.66 -0.09 -4.98
N ALA A 122 -25.48 -0.12 -4.38
CA ALA A 122 -24.20 0.04 -5.07
C ALA A 122 -24.01 -1.01 -6.18
N ALA A 123 -24.34 -2.27 -5.91
CA ALA A 123 -24.23 -3.35 -6.90
C ALA A 123 -25.31 -3.23 -8.00
N LYS A 124 -26.56 -2.95 -7.64
CA LYS A 124 -27.70 -2.89 -8.56
C LYS A 124 -27.68 -1.66 -9.46
N GLU A 125 -27.43 -0.49 -8.89
CA GLU A 125 -27.43 0.80 -9.60
C GLU A 125 -26.05 1.15 -10.18
N LYS A 126 -25.02 0.33 -9.92
CA LYS A 126 -23.63 0.57 -10.34
C LYS A 126 -23.12 1.96 -9.89
N LEU A 127 -23.37 2.30 -8.63
CA LEU A 127 -23.01 3.59 -8.05
C LEU A 127 -21.50 3.79 -8.01
N ASP A 128 -20.99 4.91 -8.48
CA ASP A 128 -19.59 5.26 -8.30
C ASP A 128 -19.27 5.50 -6.80
N PRO A 129 -18.03 5.30 -6.30
CA PRO A 129 -17.68 5.50 -4.89
C PRO A 129 -18.15 6.84 -4.32
N LYS A 130 -18.11 7.93 -5.11
CA LYS A 130 -18.61 9.23 -4.66
C LYS A 130 -20.11 9.20 -4.35
N ALA A 131 -20.90 8.57 -5.22
CA ALA A 131 -22.35 8.45 -5.01
C ALA A 131 -22.71 7.53 -3.84
N ILE A 132 -21.86 6.55 -3.51
CA ILE A 132 -22.01 5.75 -2.28
C ILE A 132 -21.75 6.64 -1.07
N LEU A 133 -20.64 7.38 -1.08
CA LEU A 133 -20.26 8.29 0.00
C LEU A 133 -21.34 9.32 0.29
N ASP A 134 -21.93 9.92 -0.76
CA ASP A 134 -23.00 10.91 -0.63
C ASP A 134 -24.31 10.33 -0.05
N ARG A 135 -24.48 8.99 -0.05
CA ARG A 135 -25.65 8.30 0.51
C ARG A 135 -25.44 7.77 1.93
N ILE A 136 -24.23 7.87 2.49
CA ILE A 136 -23.91 7.46 3.86
C ILE A 136 -24.47 8.50 4.83
N ASN A 137 -25.31 8.07 5.77
CA ASN A 137 -25.85 8.96 6.81
C ASN A 137 -25.08 8.81 8.12
N ASP A 138 -24.63 7.59 8.44
CA ASP A 138 -23.83 7.29 9.63
C ASP A 138 -22.38 7.05 9.23
N TYR A 139 -21.63 8.14 9.07
CA TYR A 139 -20.25 8.09 8.60
C TYR A 139 -19.26 7.66 9.69
N GLN A 140 -18.52 6.59 9.42
CA GLN A 140 -17.49 6.03 10.28
C GLN A 140 -16.09 6.47 9.81
N PHE A 141 -15.38 7.24 10.63
CA PHE A 141 -14.04 7.71 10.32
C PHE A 141 -13.00 6.58 10.40
N ASP A 142 -12.22 6.40 9.34
CA ASP A 142 -11.05 5.52 9.35
C ASP A 142 -9.83 6.27 9.90
N THR A 143 -9.49 6.00 11.16
CA THR A 143 -8.35 6.60 11.86
C THR A 143 -7.06 5.77 11.76
N MET A 144 -7.14 4.57 11.19
CA MET A 144 -6.06 3.58 11.19
C MET A 144 -5.36 3.44 9.84
N ARG A 145 -5.97 3.96 8.77
CA ARG A 145 -5.37 4.02 7.43
C ARG A 145 -4.53 5.29 7.27
N VAL A 146 -3.32 5.11 6.75
CA VAL A 146 -2.32 6.16 6.44
C VAL A 146 -2.14 6.35 4.95
#